data_AF-A0A7Y6PU23-F1
#
_entry.id   AF-A0A7Y6PU23-F1
#
_cell.length_a   1.000
_cell.length_b   1.000
_cell.length_c   1.000
_cell.angle_alpha   90.00
_cell.angle_beta   90.00
_cell.angle_gamma   90.00
#
_symmetry.space_group_name_H-M   'P 1'
#
loop_
_entity.id
_entity.type
_entity.pdbx_description
1 polymer ?
#
loop_
_entity_poly.entity_id
_entity_poly.type
_entity_poly.pdbx_seq_one_letter_code
_entity_poly.pdbx_strand_id
1 'polypeptide(L)'
;MLKVQVLHGPNLNLLGTRDPAVYGTTTLAEIDAELARRAKERGAQVRSAQSNIEGELVTLIQNAKGWADAIVINPGGYTHTSVAIRDAIDAVSIPTVEVHLSNLHAREEFRAQSLTAARCIGQISGFGPQSYYLGLDAALHHVESTRRSHGQAGKKDRGKRRG
;
A
#
# COMPACT_ATOMS: atom_id res chain seq x y z
N MET A 1 -10.21 12.03 9.94
CA MET A 1 -8.86 11.92 9.34
C MET A 1 -8.66 10.50 8.87
N LEU A 2 -8.26 10.31 7.61
CA LEU A 2 -7.97 8.98 7.07
C LEU A 2 -6.64 8.46 7.59
N LYS A 3 -6.52 7.14 7.73
CA LYS A 3 -5.33 6.46 8.26
C LYS A 3 -4.81 5.43 7.26
N VAL A 4 -3.54 5.51 6.91
CA VAL A 4 -2.91 4.62 5.92
C VAL A 4 -1.71 3.92 6.56
N GLN A 5 -1.75 2.59 6.56
CA GLN A 5 -0.58 1.78 6.92
C GLN A 5 0.29 1.62 5.67
N VAL A 6 1.55 2.03 5.76
CA VAL A 6 2.56 1.78 4.73
C VAL A 6 3.45 0.64 5.20
N LEU A 7 3.67 -0.36 4.35
CA LEU A 7 4.46 -1.55 4.66
C LEU A 7 5.54 -1.78 3.62
N HIS A 8 6.76 -2.03 4.10
CA HIS A 8 7.93 -2.27 3.27
C HIS A 8 8.47 -3.68 3.56
N GLY A 9 8.48 -4.51 2.51
CA GLY A 9 9.00 -5.86 2.56
C GLY A 9 10.54 -5.93 2.59
N PRO A 10 11.10 -7.10 2.27
CA PRO A 10 12.50 -7.39 2.50
C PRO A 10 13.42 -6.56 1.61
N ASN A 11 14.60 -6.24 2.16
CA ASN A 11 15.70 -5.49 1.55
C ASN A 11 15.42 -4.01 1.24
N LEU A 12 14.21 -3.50 1.45
CA LEU A 12 13.91 -2.08 1.21
C LEU A 12 14.60 -1.16 2.21
N ASN A 13 15.00 -1.66 3.39
CA ASN A 13 15.85 -0.93 4.33
C ASN A 13 17.25 -0.62 3.78
N LEU A 14 17.65 -1.23 2.66
CA LEU A 14 18.96 -1.00 2.02
C LEU A 14 18.90 0.09 0.93
N LEU A 15 17.74 0.73 0.71
CA LEU A 15 17.63 1.85 -0.24
C LEU A 15 18.59 2.99 0.12
N GLY A 16 19.22 3.58 -0.90
CA GLY A 16 20.22 4.65 -0.75
C GLY A 16 21.61 4.20 -0.29
N THR A 17 21.80 2.93 0.11
CA THR A 17 23.11 2.39 0.52
C THR A 17 23.72 1.43 -0.51
N ARG A 18 22.95 1.01 -1.51
CA ARG A 18 23.34 0.01 -2.51
C ARG A 18 23.46 0.65 -3.88
N ASP A 19 24.67 0.64 -4.45
CA ASP A 19 25.06 1.17 -5.76
C ASP A 19 24.14 2.30 -6.31
N PRO A 20 24.39 3.57 -5.94
CA PRO A 20 23.55 4.70 -6.28
C PRO A 20 23.32 4.88 -7.79
N ALA A 21 24.23 4.39 -8.62
CA ALA A 21 24.12 4.48 -10.08
C ALA A 21 22.95 3.63 -10.63
N VAL A 22 22.53 2.59 -9.91
CA VAL A 22 21.50 1.64 -10.34
C VAL A 22 20.16 1.91 -9.66
N TYR A 23 20.16 2.26 -8.37
CA TYR A 23 18.92 2.34 -7.56
C TYR A 23 18.55 3.77 -7.14
N GLY A 24 19.37 4.76 -7.50
CA GLY A 24 19.23 6.14 -7.03
C GLY A 24 19.70 6.32 -5.59
N THR A 25 19.68 7.57 -5.13
CA THR A 25 20.15 7.96 -3.79
C THR A 25 19.04 8.00 -2.74
N THR A 26 17.77 7.89 -3.16
CA THR A 26 16.64 8.01 -2.25
C THR A 26 16.60 6.85 -1.26
N THR A 27 16.63 7.18 0.02
CA THR A 27 16.54 6.25 1.14
C THR A 27 15.08 5.92 1.47
N LEU A 28 14.87 4.81 2.19
CA LEU A 28 13.53 4.47 2.68
C LEU A 28 12.97 5.55 3.64
N ALA A 29 13.82 6.14 4.48
CA ALA A 29 13.45 7.19 5.41
C ALA A 29 12.95 8.46 4.70
N GLU A 30 13.55 8.82 3.56
CA GLU A 30 13.09 9.96 2.75
C GLU A 30 11.73 9.66 2.09
N ILE A 31 11.50 8.42 1.64
CA ILE A 31 10.19 7.99 1.13
C ILE A 31 9.12 8.12 2.23
N ASP A 32 9.41 7.65 3.45
CA ASP A 32 8.50 7.71 4.60
C ASP A 32 8.18 9.16 5.01
N ALA A 33 9.20 10.02 5.07
CA ALA A 33 9.02 11.43 5.39
C ALA A 33 8.11 12.14 4.36
N GLU A 34 8.31 11.86 3.07
CA GLU A 34 7.51 12.44 2.00
C GLU A 34 6.08 11.90 1.97
N LEU A 35 5.88 10.60 2.25
CA LEU A 35 4.55 10.01 2.42
C LEU A 35 3.78 10.66 3.58
N ALA A 36 4.45 10.86 4.72
CA ALA A 36 3.85 11.53 5.88
C ALA A 36 3.48 12.98 5.56
N ARG A 37 4.35 13.72 4.87
CA ARG A 37 4.09 15.11 4.43
C ARG A 37 2.87 15.17 3.50
N ARG A 38 2.83 14.36 2.44
CA ARG A 38 1.73 14.32 1.47
C ARG A 38 0.40 13.90 2.10
N ALA A 39 0.43 12.89 2.98
CA ALA A 39 -0.76 12.47 3.71
C ALA A 39 -1.31 13.61 4.58
N LYS A 40 -0.44 14.33 5.29
CA LYS A 40 -0.84 15.47 6.12
C LYS A 40 -1.49 16.58 5.30
N GLU A 41 -0.95 16.91 4.12
CA GLU A 41 -1.53 17.90 3.20
C GLU A 41 -2.94 17.52 2.73
N ARG A 42 -3.24 16.21 2.71
CA ARG A 42 -4.55 15.64 2.38
C ARG A 42 -5.45 15.41 3.60
N GLY A 43 -5.04 15.84 4.80
CA GLY A 43 -5.81 15.62 6.02
C GLY A 43 -5.88 14.13 6.43
N ALA A 44 -4.84 13.38 6.13
CA ALA A 44 -4.65 11.97 6.45
C ALA A 44 -3.40 11.76 7.33
N GLN A 45 -3.28 10.57 7.90
CA GLN A 45 -2.16 10.12 8.73
C GLN A 45 -1.57 8.84 8.14
N VAL A 46 -0.25 8.76 8.11
CA VAL A 46 0.50 7.56 7.72
C VAL A 46 1.23 6.98 8.93
N ARG A 47 1.34 5.65 8.98
CA ARG A 47 2.35 4.95 9.78
C ARG A 47 3.08 3.99 8.84
N SER A 48 4.40 4.05 8.84
CA SER A 48 5.24 3.16 8.05
C SER A 48 5.86 2.09 8.94
N ALA A 49 6.08 0.90 8.38
CA ALA A 49 6.86 -0.16 8.99
C ALA A 49 7.60 -0.97 7.91
N GLN A 50 8.80 -1.43 8.23
CA GLN A 50 9.60 -2.29 7.37
C GLN A 50 9.91 -3.59 8.09
N SER A 51 9.87 -4.72 7.38
CA SER A 51 10.43 -5.96 7.90
C SER A 51 10.99 -6.86 6.80
N ASN A 52 12.05 -7.56 7.14
CA ASN A 52 12.64 -8.65 6.33
C ASN A 52 12.04 -10.02 6.66
N ILE A 53 11.13 -10.10 7.63
CA ILE A 53 10.55 -11.34 8.14
C ILE A 53 9.09 -11.41 7.69
N GLU A 54 8.75 -12.43 6.90
CA GLU A 54 7.41 -12.62 6.34
C GLU A 54 6.30 -12.61 7.43
N GLY A 55 6.51 -13.33 8.53
CA GLY A 55 5.55 -13.40 9.64
C GLY A 55 5.31 -12.07 10.34
N GLU A 56 6.30 -11.18 10.38
CA GLU A 56 6.12 -9.83 10.93
C GLU A 56 5.26 -8.97 10.00
N LEU A 57 5.46 -9.06 8.68
CA LEU A 57 4.59 -8.37 7.71
C LEU A 57 3.15 -8.88 7.79
N VAL A 58 2.95 -10.20 7.91
CA VAL A 58 1.62 -10.79 8.15
C VAL A 58 0.98 -10.22 9.42
N THR A 59 1.74 -10.16 10.51
CA THR A 59 1.28 -9.59 11.79
C THR A 59 0.93 -8.11 11.67
N LEU A 60 1.75 -7.33 10.97
CA LEU A 60 1.50 -5.90 10.72
C LEU A 60 0.23 -5.68 9.89
N ILE A 61 -0.02 -6.51 8.87
CA ILE A 61 -1.25 -6.47 8.07
C ILE A 61 -2.45 -6.76 8.96
N GLN A 62 -2.41 -7.83 9.76
CA GLN A 62 -3.50 -8.19 10.68
C GLN A 62 -3.79 -7.08 11.70
N ASN A 63 -2.75 -6.49 12.29
CA ASN A 63 -2.86 -5.39 13.25
C ASN A 63 -3.38 -4.09 12.62
N ALA A 64 -3.26 -3.92 11.30
CA ALA A 64 -3.78 -2.75 10.61
C ALA A 64 -5.32 -2.62 10.75
N LYS A 65 -6.04 -3.73 10.94
CA LYS A 65 -7.51 -3.73 11.13
C LYS A 65 -7.97 -2.91 12.33
N GLY A 66 -7.12 -2.76 13.34
CA GLY A 66 -7.41 -1.95 14.53
C GLY A 66 -7.31 -0.44 14.31
N TRP A 67 -6.75 0.03 13.18
CA TRP A 67 -6.46 1.46 13.03
C TRP A 67 -6.52 2.02 11.60
N ALA A 68 -6.14 1.27 10.58
CA ALA A 68 -5.97 1.77 9.21
C ALA A 68 -7.27 1.69 8.40
N ASP A 69 -7.49 2.69 7.56
CA ASP A 69 -8.55 2.72 6.55
C ASP A 69 -8.09 2.14 5.21
N ALA A 70 -6.78 2.15 4.94
CA ALA A 70 -6.16 1.58 3.76
C ALA A 70 -4.71 1.11 4.04
N ILE A 71 -4.19 0.23 3.19
CA ILE A 71 -2.79 -0.22 3.20
C ILE A 71 -2.12 0.17 1.88
N VAL A 72 -0.87 0.65 1.95
CA VAL A 72 0.04 0.71 0.80
C VAL A 72 1.20 -0.22 1.12
N ILE A 73 1.45 -1.23 0.29
CA ILE A 73 2.48 -2.23 0.55
C ILE A 73 3.42 -2.37 -0.63
N ASN A 74 4.72 -2.37 -0.37
CA ASN A 74 5.72 -2.92 -1.27
C ASN A 74 6.21 -4.24 -0.69
N PRO A 75 5.73 -5.40 -1.16
CA PRO A 75 6.13 -6.69 -0.60
C PRO A 75 7.57 -7.09 -0.94
N GLY A 76 8.33 -6.26 -1.69
CA GLY A 76 9.66 -6.60 -2.16
C GLY A 76 9.67 -7.93 -2.91
N GLY A 77 10.63 -8.79 -2.60
CA GLY A 77 10.71 -10.14 -3.18
C GLY A 77 9.52 -11.04 -2.84
N TYR A 78 8.83 -10.80 -1.72
CA TYR A 78 7.72 -11.65 -1.28
C TYR A 78 6.47 -11.54 -2.16
N THR A 79 6.36 -10.51 -3.00
CA THR A 79 5.26 -10.41 -3.96
C THR A 79 5.21 -11.66 -4.86
N HIS A 80 6.36 -12.29 -5.15
CA HIS A 80 6.45 -13.43 -6.05
C HIS A 80 6.26 -14.79 -5.36
N THR A 81 6.37 -14.85 -4.03
CA THR A 81 6.49 -16.13 -3.30
C THR A 81 5.51 -16.29 -2.15
N SER A 82 5.03 -15.21 -1.56
CA SER A 82 4.30 -15.25 -0.29
C SER A 82 2.79 -15.42 -0.49
N VAL A 83 2.32 -16.65 -0.34
CA VAL A 83 0.89 -16.93 -0.16
C VAL A 83 0.42 -16.41 1.21
N ALA A 84 1.28 -16.42 2.24
CA ALA A 84 0.93 -15.97 3.58
C ALA A 84 0.57 -14.46 3.63
N ILE A 85 1.35 -13.59 2.99
CA ILE A 85 1.06 -12.15 2.89
C ILE A 85 -0.20 -11.92 2.05
N ARG A 86 -0.35 -12.63 0.93
CA ARG A 86 -1.55 -12.57 0.08
C ARG A 86 -2.82 -12.86 0.91
N ASP A 87 -2.80 -13.94 1.67
CA ASP A 87 -3.97 -14.38 2.44
C ASP A 87 -4.21 -13.46 3.64
N ALA A 88 -3.16 -12.88 4.24
CA ALA A 88 -3.31 -11.84 5.25
C ALA A 88 -4.02 -10.59 4.72
N ILE A 89 -3.68 -10.14 3.49
CA ILE A 89 -4.35 -9.02 2.82
C ILE A 89 -5.84 -9.32 2.61
N ASP A 90 -6.16 -10.51 2.11
CA ASP A 90 -7.54 -10.94 1.87
C ASP A 90 -8.35 -10.99 3.18
N ALA A 91 -7.76 -11.57 4.24
CA ALA A 91 -8.40 -11.79 5.53
C ALA A 91 -8.75 -10.49 6.29
N VAL A 92 -7.97 -9.41 6.13
CA VAL A 92 -8.27 -8.13 6.79
C VAL A 92 -9.31 -7.30 6.04
N SER A 93 -9.49 -7.55 4.74
CA SER A 93 -10.42 -6.83 3.86
C SER A 93 -10.26 -5.30 3.89
N ILE A 94 -9.04 -4.82 4.15
CA ILE A 94 -8.67 -3.41 4.10
C ILE A 94 -8.24 -3.10 2.66
N PRO A 95 -8.74 -2.03 2.02
CA PRO A 95 -8.30 -1.63 0.69
C PRO A 95 -6.78 -1.49 0.64
N THR A 96 -6.12 -2.30 -0.20
CA THR A 96 -4.66 -2.42 -0.23
C THR A 96 -4.14 -2.09 -1.62
N VAL A 97 -3.19 -1.15 -1.74
CA VAL A 97 -2.48 -0.85 -2.99
C VAL A 97 -1.09 -1.47 -2.92
N GLU A 98 -0.73 -2.25 -3.94
CA GLU A 98 0.64 -2.74 -4.08
C GLU A 98 1.51 -1.76 -4.87
N VAL A 99 2.72 -1.50 -4.39
CA VAL A 99 3.66 -0.58 -5.05
C VAL A 99 5.05 -1.19 -5.21
N HIS A 100 5.71 -0.92 -6.33
CA HIS A 100 7.07 -1.36 -6.62
C HIS A 100 7.91 -0.23 -7.21
N LEU A 101 9.13 -0.07 -6.70
CA LEU A 101 10.06 0.94 -7.20
C LEU A 101 10.46 0.66 -8.65
N SER A 102 10.83 -0.58 -8.96
CA SER A 102 11.20 -1.03 -10.31
C SER A 102 9.99 -1.57 -11.07
N ASN A 103 10.08 -1.59 -12.41
CA ASN A 103 9.10 -2.26 -13.26
C ASN A 103 9.31 -3.78 -13.12
N LEU A 104 8.36 -4.48 -12.49
CA LEU A 104 8.44 -5.93 -12.31
C LEU A 104 8.46 -6.70 -13.64
N HIS A 105 7.78 -6.19 -14.66
CA HIS A 105 7.61 -6.86 -15.95
C HIS A 105 8.80 -6.68 -16.90
N ALA A 106 9.70 -5.74 -16.60
CA ALA A 106 10.94 -5.54 -17.36
C ALA A 106 12.09 -6.43 -16.83
N ARG A 107 11.80 -7.32 -15.88
CA ARG A 107 12.77 -8.14 -15.17
C ARG A 107 12.65 -9.62 -15.56
N GLU A 108 13.34 -10.47 -14.80
CA GLU A 108 13.34 -11.92 -14.98
C GLU A 108 11.90 -12.50 -14.92
N GLU A 109 11.63 -13.57 -15.67
CA GLU A 109 10.27 -14.13 -15.82
C GLU A 109 9.61 -14.48 -14.49
N PHE A 110 10.37 -14.99 -13.51
CA PHE A 110 9.86 -15.30 -12.17
C PHE A 110 9.36 -14.07 -11.40
N ARG A 111 9.67 -12.85 -11.85
CA ARG A 111 9.19 -11.59 -11.27
C ARG A 111 7.95 -11.03 -11.94
N ALA A 112 7.53 -11.59 -13.07
CA ALA A 112 6.36 -11.11 -13.78
C ALA A 112 5.05 -11.37 -13.01
N GLN A 113 5.01 -12.44 -12.20
CA GLN A 113 3.85 -12.80 -11.40
C GLN A 113 3.94 -12.23 -9.98
N SER A 114 2.89 -11.53 -9.58
CA SER A 114 2.67 -11.11 -8.19
C SER A 114 1.50 -11.91 -7.60
N LEU A 115 1.77 -12.64 -6.52
CA LEU A 115 0.77 -13.35 -5.73
C LEU A 115 -0.06 -12.39 -4.87
N THR A 116 0.59 -11.34 -4.34
CA THR A 116 -0.05 -10.37 -3.44
C THR A 116 -0.96 -9.40 -4.20
N ALA A 117 -0.59 -8.98 -5.41
CA ALA A 117 -1.36 -7.99 -6.18
C ALA A 117 -2.75 -8.49 -6.54
N ALA A 118 -2.94 -9.81 -6.64
CA ALA A 118 -4.23 -10.45 -6.85
C ALA A 118 -5.26 -10.15 -5.73
N ARG A 119 -4.81 -9.68 -4.55
CA ARG A 119 -5.65 -9.29 -3.40
C ARG A 119 -5.61 -7.78 -3.11
N CYS A 120 -4.95 -7.01 -3.96
CA CYS A 120 -4.88 -5.56 -3.88
C CYS A 120 -5.94 -4.90 -4.79
N ILE A 121 -6.32 -3.66 -4.50
CA ILE A 121 -7.20 -2.87 -5.39
C ILE A 121 -6.52 -2.51 -6.72
N GLY A 122 -5.18 -2.53 -6.74
CA GLY A 122 -4.36 -2.27 -7.90
C GLY A 122 -2.88 -2.34 -7.55
N GLN A 123 -2.04 -2.33 -8.59
CA GLN A 123 -0.59 -2.34 -8.49
C GLN A 123 0.00 -1.16 -9.26
N ILE A 124 0.99 -0.48 -8.67
CA ILE A 124 1.76 0.60 -9.31
C ILE A 124 3.24 0.20 -9.29
N SER A 125 3.87 0.09 -10.45
CA SER A 125 5.23 -0.43 -10.57
C SER A 125 6.05 0.37 -11.57
N GLY A 126 7.32 0.65 -11.24
CA GLY A 126 8.31 1.16 -12.19
C GLY A 126 8.53 2.66 -12.21
N PHE A 127 7.94 3.41 -11.27
CA PHE A 127 8.10 4.86 -11.19
C PHE A 127 9.06 5.30 -10.07
N GLY A 128 9.91 4.39 -9.57
CA GLY A 128 10.77 4.66 -8.43
C GLY A 128 9.95 5.08 -7.20
N PRO A 129 10.44 6.03 -6.38
CA PRO A 129 9.71 6.56 -5.22
C PRO A 129 8.30 7.07 -5.55
N GLN A 130 8.08 7.59 -6.76
CA GLN A 130 6.78 8.10 -7.19
C GLN A 130 5.69 7.01 -7.14
N SER A 131 6.05 5.73 -7.25
CA SER A 131 5.11 4.61 -7.11
C SER A 131 4.43 4.60 -5.74
N TYR A 132 5.15 4.97 -4.67
CA TYR A 132 4.57 5.09 -3.33
C TYR A 132 3.58 6.25 -3.24
N TYR A 133 3.92 7.40 -3.81
CA TYR A 133 3.08 8.60 -3.71
C TYR A 133 1.78 8.42 -4.50
N LEU A 134 1.88 7.84 -5.71
CA LEU A 134 0.72 7.45 -6.49
C LEU A 134 -0.13 6.39 -5.75
N GLY A 135 0.53 5.44 -5.07
CA GLY A 135 -0.17 4.44 -4.25
C GLY A 135 -0.92 5.03 -3.07
N LEU A 136 -0.32 6.00 -2.37
CA LEU A 136 -1.00 6.75 -1.31
C LEU A 136 -2.22 7.50 -1.86
N ASP A 137 -2.06 8.20 -2.98
CA ASP A 137 -3.16 8.96 -3.60
C ASP A 137 -4.31 8.02 -4.04
N ALA A 138 -3.98 6.88 -4.65
CA ALA A 138 -4.96 5.87 -5.04
C ALA A 138 -5.70 5.29 -3.82
N ALA A 139 -4.98 4.96 -2.75
CA ALA A 139 -5.56 4.45 -1.51
C ALA A 139 -6.52 5.45 -0.86
N LEU A 140 -6.10 6.71 -0.71
CA LEU A 140 -6.94 7.77 -0.15
C LEU A 140 -8.18 8.01 -1.00
N HIS A 141 -8.01 8.13 -2.32
CA HIS A 141 -9.12 8.34 -3.24
C HIS A 141 -10.15 7.21 -3.18
N HIS A 142 -9.69 5.95 -3.12
CA HIS A 142 -10.56 4.78 -3.03
C HIS A 142 -11.43 4.78 -1.75
N VAL A 143 -10.84 5.12 -0.60
CA VAL A 143 -11.60 5.19 0.66
C VAL A 143 -12.59 6.37 0.65
N GLU A 144 -12.18 7.53 0.14
CA GLU A 144 -13.05 8.70 0.01
C GLU A 144 -14.26 8.44 -0.88
N SER A 145 -14.05 7.82 -2.05
CA SER A 145 -15.11 7.49 -3.00
C SER A 145 -16.08 6.46 -2.42
N THR A 146 -15.57 5.43 -1.75
CA THR A 146 -16.37 4.39 -1.11
C THR A 146 -17.25 4.98 0.01
N ARG A 147 -16.70 5.85 0.86
CA ARG A 147 -17.46 6.53 1.92
C ARG A 147 -18.57 7.45 1.36
N ARG A 148 -18.29 8.17 0.27
CA ARG A 148 -19.28 9.03 -0.40
C ARG A 148 -20.45 8.23 -0.97
N SER A 149 -20.19 7.10 -1.63
CA SER A 149 -21.21 6.22 -2.19
C SER A 149 -22.14 5.63 -1.11
N HIS A 150 -21.57 5.18 0.01
CA HIS A 150 -22.37 4.67 1.14
C HIS A 150 -23.21 5.77 1.81
N GLY A 151 -22.67 6.98 1.94
CA GLY A 151 -23.39 8.14 2.49
C GLY A 151 -24.58 8.61 1.64
N GLN A 152 -24.49 8.49 0.30
CA GLN A 152 -25.60 8.83 -0.59
C GLN A 152 -26.68 7.75 -0.64
N ALA A 153 -26.31 6.46 -0.59
CA ALA A 153 -27.28 5.35 -0.57
C ALA A 153 -28.21 5.42 0.67
N GLY A 154 -27.66 5.71 1.85
CA GLY A 154 -28.45 5.85 3.09
C GLY A 154 -29.42 7.05 3.10
N LYS A 155 -29.14 8.12 2.33
CA LYS A 155 -30.06 9.26 2.19
C LYS A 155 -31.24 8.96 1.25
N LYS A 156 -31.03 8.18 0.18
CA LYS A 156 -32.12 7.79 -0.74
C LYS A 156 -33.13 6.84 -0.09
N ASP A 157 -32.69 5.92 0.77
CA ASP A 157 -33.59 4.98 1.45
C ASP A 157 -34.48 5.65 2.52
N ARG A 158 -33.96 6.68 3.20
CA ARG A 158 -34.76 7.49 4.16
C ARG A 158 -35.80 8.39 3.49
N GLY A 159 -35.61 8.75 2.22
CA GLY A 159 -36.58 9.53 1.43
C GLY A 159 -37.78 8.70 0.96
N LYS A 160 -37.61 7.38 0.75
CA LYS A 160 -38.68 6.49 0.29
C LYS A 160 -39.61 5.96 1.40
N ARG A 161 -39.18 5.98 2.67
CA ARG A 161 -40.00 5.53 3.81
C ARG A 161 -40.88 6.63 4.43
N ARG A 162 -40.87 7.83 3.86
CA ARG A 162 -41.65 9.01 4.34
C ARG A 162 -42.67 9.50 3.31
N GLY A 163 -42.91 8.74 2.24
CA GLY A 163 -43.91 9.03 1.21
C GLY A 163 -44.96 7.93 1.16
#